data_AF-A0A847UZ24-F1
#
_entry.id   AF-A0A847UZ24-F1
#
_cell.length_a   1.000
_cell.length_b   1.000
_cell.length_c   1.000
_cell.angle_alpha   90.00
_cell.angle_beta   90.00
_cell.angle_gamma   90.00
#
_symmetry.space_group_name_H-M   'P 1'
#
loop_
_entity.id
_entity.type
_entity.pdbx_description
1 polymer ?
#
loop_
_entity_poly.entity_id
_entity_poly.type
_entity_poly.pdbx_seq_one_letter_code
_entity_poly.pdbx_strand_id
1 'polypeptide(L)' 'MQLVIPLDNMSVSDKMEAMEEIWADLSRNVSDVPSPAWHADVLCVRESRISEGTSRFLDIAEAKQAVRERIK' A
#
# COMPACT_ATOMS: atom_id res chain seq x y z
N MET A 1 -13.50 22.68 10.05
CA MET A 1 -13.01 23.39 8.86
C MET A 1 -13.13 22.45 7.68
N GLN A 2 -13.63 22.93 6.53
CA GLN A 2 -13.63 22.14 5.30
C GLN A 2 -12.33 22.42 4.55
N LEU A 3 -11.48 21.41 4.38
CA LEU A 3 -10.35 21.51 3.46
C LEU A 3 -10.90 21.33 2.03
N VAL A 4 -10.63 22.31 1.17
CA VAL A 4 -10.98 22.24 -0.25
C VAL A 4 -9.68 22.24 -1.05
N ILE A 5 -9.37 21.11 -1.67
CA ILE A 5 -8.24 20.96 -2.60
C ILE A 5 -8.84 21.10 -4.01
N PRO A 6 -8.37 22.04 -4.86
CA PRO A 6 -8.93 22.25 -6.20
C PRO A 6 -8.42 21.17 -7.18
N LEU A 7 -8.82 19.92 -6.95
CA LEU A 7 -8.35 18.74 -7.70
C LEU A 7 -8.58 18.87 -9.21
N ASP A 8 -9.61 19.58 -9.66
CA ASP A 8 -9.90 19.75 -11.09
C ASP A 8 -8.86 20.63 -11.80
N ASN A 9 -8.11 21.45 -11.06
CA ASN A 9 -7.06 22.32 -11.60
C ASN A 9 -5.67 21.66 -11.56
N MET A 10 -5.56 20.45 -11.00
CA MET A 10 -4.29 19.75 -10.81
C MET A 10 -4.04 18.75 -11.94
N SER A 11 -2.80 18.71 -12.43
CA SER A 11 -2.34 17.62 -13.30
C SER A 11 -2.37 16.28 -12.55
N VAL A 12 -2.31 15.16 -13.28
CA VAL A 12 -2.18 13.84 -12.64
C VAL A 12 -0.89 13.77 -11.81
N SER A 13 0.20 14.38 -12.27
CA SER A 13 1.46 14.44 -11.53
C SER A 13 1.30 15.18 -10.21
N ASP A 14 0.66 16.35 -10.25
CA ASP A 14 0.45 17.18 -9.04
C ASP A 14 -0.40 16.43 -8.02
N LYS A 15 -1.41 15.66 -8.47
CA LYS A 15 -2.25 14.85 -7.59
C LYS A 15 -1.44 13.76 -6.91
N MET A 16 -0.57 13.07 -7.66
CA MET A 16 0.29 12.03 -7.11
C MET A 16 1.28 12.61 -6.10
N GLU A 17 1.92 13.74 -6.42
CA GLU A 17 2.83 14.42 -5.50
C GLU A 17 2.12 14.86 -4.21
N ALA A 18 0.93 15.46 -4.31
CA ALA A 18 0.14 15.82 -3.15
C ALA A 18 -0.23 14.59 -2.29
N MET A 19 -0.57 13.46 -2.91
CA MET A 19 -0.83 12.21 -2.18
C MET A 19 0.41 11.73 -1.41
N GLU A 20 1.59 11.80 -2.03
CA GLU A 20 2.86 11.42 -1.39
C GLU A 20 3.23 12.37 -0.24
N GLU A 21 3.04 13.69 -0.40
CA GLU A 21 3.29 14.65 0.68
C GLU A 21 2.36 14.43 1.88
N ILE A 22 1.07 14.22 1.61
CA ILE A 22 0.08 13.90 2.64
C ILE A 22 0.48 12.60 3.35
N TRP A 23 0.85 11.57 2.59
CA TRP A 23 1.26 10.29 3.16
C TRP A 23 2.55 10.40 3.99
N ALA A 24 3.53 11.16 3.51
CA ALA A 24 4.78 11.43 4.22
C ALA A 24 4.56 12.18 5.54
N ASP A 25 3.56 13.06 5.62
CA ASP A 25 3.19 13.72 6.87
C ASP A 25 2.47 12.77 7.83
N LEU A 26 1.42 12.09 7.37
CA LEU A 26 0.64 11.14 8.18
C LEU A 26 1.50 10.01 8.75
N SER A 27 2.47 9.53 7.99
CA SER A 27 3.36 8.45 8.42
C SER A 27 4.34 8.84 9.54
N ARG A 28 4.50 10.13 9.85
CA ARG A 28 5.31 10.59 11.00
C ARG A 28 4.67 10.22 12.33
N ASN A 29 3.34 10.19 12.38
CA ASN A 29 2.55 9.85 13.56
C ASN A 29 1.65 8.66 13.26
N VAL A 30 2.25 7.47 13.20
CA VAL A 30 1.53 6.22 12.82
C VAL A 30 0.32 5.92 13.72
N SER A 31 0.29 6.44 14.95
CA SER A 31 -0.86 6.35 15.85
C SER A 31 -2.13 7.02 15.31
N ASP A 32 -1.97 8.04 14.47
CA ASP A 32 -3.07 8.85 13.94
C ASP A 32 -3.76 8.14 12.76
N VAL A 33 -3.07 7.16 12.16
CA VAL A 33 -3.60 6.30 11.10
C VAL A 33 -3.44 4.83 11.51
N PRO A 34 -4.24 4.35 12.48
CA PRO A 34 -4.13 2.99 12.95
C PRO A 34 -4.48 2.00 11.82
N SER A 35 -3.72 0.92 11.74
CA SER A 35 -4.06 -0.19 10.84
C SER A 35 -5.45 -0.74 11.18
N PRO A 36 -6.24 -1.17 10.18
CA PRO A 36 -7.49 -1.87 10.44
C PRO A 36 -7.28 -3.11 11.31
N ALA A 37 -8.23 -3.43 12.18
CA ALA A 37 -8.11 -4.55 13.12
C ALA A 37 -7.79 -5.90 12.44
N TRP A 38 -8.35 -6.14 11.24
CA TRP A 38 -8.13 -7.37 10.47
C TRP A 38 -6.70 -7.50 9.91
N HIS A 39 -5.93 -6.41 9.86
CA HIS A 39 -4.62 -6.40 9.22
C HIS A 39 -3.64 -7.33 9.93
N ALA A 40 -3.68 -7.36 11.27
CA ALA A 40 -2.85 -8.24 12.08
C ALA A 40 -3.09 -9.73 11.76
N ASP A 41 -4.35 -10.13 11.61
CA ASP A 41 -4.72 -11.52 11.28
C ASP A 41 -4.15 -11.94 9.91
N VAL A 42 -4.25 -11.05 8.92
CA VAL A 42 -3.71 -11.30 7.57
C VAL A 42 -2.19 -11.44 7.59
N LEU A 43 -1.48 -10.62 8.38
CA LEU A 43 -0.03 -10.71 8.52
C LEU A 43 0.37 -12.03 9.19
N CYS A 44 -0.28 -12.40 10.29
CA CYS A 44 -0.03 -13.65 11.00
C CYS A 44 -0.20 -14.88 10.07
N VAL A 45 -1.29 -14.92 9.29
CA VAL A 45 -1.51 -16.00 8.31
C VAL A 45 -0.43 -16.03 7.23
N ARG A 46 0.07 -14.87 6.77
CA ARG A 46 1.14 -14.80 5.76
C ARG A 46 2.47 -15.26 6.33
N GLU A 47 2.79 -14.88 7.56
CA GLU A 47 4.01 -15.30 8.26
C GLU A 47 4.04 -16.82 8.48
N SER A 48 2.92 -17.42 8.92
CA SER A 48 2.82 -18.89 9.07
C SER A 48 3.12 -19.60 7.75
N ARG A 49 2.52 -19.16 6.64
CA ARG A 49 2.77 -19.76 5.30
C ARG A 49 4.23 -19.66 4.87
N ILE A 50 4.90 -18.56 5.19
CA ILE A 50 6.34 -18.41 4.91
C ILE A 50 7.14 -19.39 5.78
N SER A 51 6.83 -19.49 7.07
CA SER A 51 7.50 -20.42 7.99
C SER A 51 7.31 -21.89 7.61
N GLU A 52 6.14 -22.23 7.06
CA GLU A 52 5.79 -23.56 6.56
C GLU A 52 6.37 -23.86 5.16
N GLY A 53 7.00 -22.86 4.51
CA GLY A 53 7.53 -22.99 3.15
C GLY A 53 6.47 -23.02 2.04
N THR A 54 5.20 -22.76 2.38
CA THR A 54 4.08 -22.71 1.41
C THR A 54 3.94 -21.34 0.74
N SER A 55 4.69 -20.34 1.21
CA SER A 55 4.81 -19.03 0.58
C SER A 55 6.24 -18.50 0.68
N ARG A 56 6.60 -17.57 -0.20
CA ARG A 56 7.90 -16.90 -0.20
C ARG A 56 7.76 -15.48 -0.74
N PHE A 57 8.74 -14.64 -0.40
CA PHE A 57 8.90 -13.35 -1.06
C PHE A 57 9.35 -13.56 -2.52
N LEU A 58 8.82 -12.71 -3.40
CA LEU A 58 9.23 -12.62 -4.79
C LEU A 58 9.97 -11.30 -4.98
N ASP A 59 10.95 -11.30 -5.88
CA ASP A 59 11.45 -10.03 -6.42
C ASP A 59 10.33 -9.30 -7.19
N ILE A 60 10.41 -7.98 -7.29
CA ILE A 60 9.38 -7.19 -7.95
C ILE A 60 9.22 -7.54 -9.44
N ALA A 61 10.30 -7.91 -10.13
CA ALA A 61 10.22 -8.35 -11.52
C ALA A 61 9.52 -9.70 -11.64
N GLU A 62 9.83 -10.63 -10.74
CA GLU A 62 9.18 -11.94 -10.64
C GLU A 62 7.68 -11.81 -10.31
N ALA A 63 7.33 -10.99 -9.33
CA ALA A 63 5.95 -10.72 -8.96
C ALA A 63 5.15 -10.12 -10.13
N LYS A 64 5.72 -9.15 -10.85
CA LYS A 64 5.10 -8.56 -12.05
C LYS A 64 4.87 -9.61 -13.13
N GLN A 65 5.81 -10.53 -13.33
CA GLN A 65 5.69 -11.59 -14.31
C GLN A 65 4.57 -12.57 -13.94
N ALA A 66 4.54 -13.03 -12.68
CA ALA A 66 3.51 -13.95 -12.19
C ALA A 66 2.09 -13.37 -12.34
N VAL A 67 1.91 -12.07 -12.08
CA VAL A 67 0.62 -11.39 -12.28
C VAL A 67 0.22 -11.38 -13.77
N ARG A 68 1.15 -11.04 -14.67
CA ARG A 68 0.89 -11.03 -16.12
C ARG A 68 0.49 -12.41 -16.64
N GLU A 69 1.13 -13.47 -16.14
CA GLU A 69 0.81 -14.85 -16.53
C GLU A 69 -0.57 -15.29 -16.06
N ARG A 70 -1.04 -14.79 -14.93
CA ARG A 70 -2.34 -15.14 -14.34
C ARG A 70 -3.53 -14.37 -14.91
N ILE A 71 -3.28 -13.22 -15.53
CA ILE A 71 -4.31 -12.37 -16.15
C ILE A 71 -4.46 -12.63 -17.65
N LYS A 72 -3.56 -13.42 -18.27
CA LYS A 72 -3.76 -13.96 -19.63
C LYS A 72 -4.97 -14.87 -19.69
#